data_AF-A0A536ZC63-F1
#
_entry.id   AF-A0A536ZC63-F1
#
_cell.length_a   1.000
_cell.length_b   1.000
_cell.length_c   1.000
_cell.angle_alpha   90.00
_cell.angle_beta   90.00
_cell.angle_gamma   90.00
#
_symmetry.space_group_name_H-M   'P 1'
#
loop_
_entity.id
_entity.type
_entity.pdbx_description
1 polymer ?
#
loop_
_entity_poly.entity_id
_entity_poly.type
_entity_poly.pdbx_seq_one_letter_code
_entity_poly.pdbx_strand_id
1 'polypeptide(L)' 'DDKEVAHIASVHRYEPAKKSMVVVTGSGGRSPRANTEELPYADAWARNIWADTLA' A
#
# COMPACT_ATOMS: atom_id res chain seq x y z
N ASP A 1 9.10 -9.55 -16.93
CA ASP A 1 8.13 -8.87 -17.82
C ASP A 1 7.76 -7.58 -17.13
N ASP A 2 7.64 -6.47 -17.85
CA ASP A 2 7.37 -5.13 -17.26
C ASP A 2 5.94 -5.03 -16.67
N LYS A 3 5.18 -6.11 -16.77
CA LYS A 3 3.82 -6.27 -16.26
C LYS A 3 3.75 -6.98 -14.91
N GLU A 4 4.83 -7.56 -14.43
CA GLU A 4 4.86 -8.20 -13.10
C GLU A 4 5.13 -7.16 -12.01
N VAL A 5 4.20 -7.03 -11.08
CA VAL A 5 4.27 -6.07 -9.98
C VAL A 5 3.97 -6.75 -8.64
N ALA A 6 4.27 -6.07 -7.54
CA ALA A 6 3.94 -6.52 -6.19
C ALA A 6 3.55 -5.31 -5.33
N HIS A 7 2.61 -5.49 -4.41
CA HIS A 7 2.27 -4.51 -3.39
C HIS A 7 2.86 -4.89 -2.04
N ILE A 8 3.06 -3.86 -1.21
CA ILE A 8 3.23 -3.97 0.23
C ILE A 8 2.34 -2.93 0.90
N ALA A 9 1.64 -3.32 1.96
CA ALA A 9 0.75 -2.43 2.69
C ALA A 9 0.89 -2.64 4.21
N SER A 10 0.59 -1.58 4.97
CA SER A 10 0.52 -1.61 6.42
C SER A 10 -0.48 -0.57 6.92
N VAL A 11 -1.21 -0.90 7.97
CA VAL A 11 -2.15 0.02 8.61
C VAL A 11 -1.59 0.41 9.96
N HIS A 12 -1.55 1.72 10.22
CA HIS A 12 -1.00 2.27 11.45
C HIS A 12 -2.07 3.02 12.24
N ARG A 13 -1.94 2.98 13.57
CA ARG A 13 -2.72 3.82 14.49
C ARG A 13 -1.79 4.51 15.48
N TYR A 14 -2.15 5.71 15.92
CA TYR A 14 -1.40 6.39 16.97
C TYR A 14 -1.61 5.69 18.32
N GLU A 15 -0.53 5.47 19.08
CA GLU A 15 -0.57 4.95 20.43
C GLU A 15 -0.06 6.04 21.41
N PRO A 16 -0.94 6.69 22.19
CA PRO A 16 -0.57 7.83 23.02
C PRO A 16 0.50 7.54 24.06
N ALA A 17 0.49 6.34 24.66
CA ALA A 17 1.49 5.92 25.64
C ALA A 17 2.90 5.87 25.05
N LYS A 18 3.01 5.46 23.77
CA LYS A 18 4.28 5.41 23.03
C LYS A 18 4.59 6.71 22.29
N LYS A 19 3.62 7.62 22.24
CA LYS A 19 3.66 8.87 21.46
C LYS A 19 4.12 8.64 20.02
N SER A 20 3.62 7.56 19.40
CA SER A 20 4.06 7.14 18.07
C SER A 20 2.96 6.40 17.32
N MET A 21 3.09 6.32 16.00
CA MET A 21 2.26 5.46 15.15
C MET A 21 2.77 4.01 15.25
N VAL A 22 1.89 3.09 15.58
CA VAL A 22 2.18 1.65 15.64
C VAL A 22 1.39 0.90 14.59
N VAL A 23 1.98 -0.17 14.04
CA VAL A 23 1.28 -1.09 13.15
C VAL A 23 0.11 -1.72 13.91
N VAL A 24 -1.07 -1.75 13.29
CA VAL A 24 -2.22 -2.46 13.81
C VAL A 24 -1.93 -3.97 13.72
N THR A 25 -1.95 -4.66 14.87
CA THR A 25 -1.70 -6.11 14.94
C THR A 25 -2.58 -6.88 13.96
N GLY A 26 -1.97 -7.73 13.13
CA GLY A 26 -2.65 -8.52 12.11
C GLY A 26 -2.99 -7.77 10.81
N SER A 27 -2.65 -6.48 10.71
CA SER A 27 -2.82 -5.70 9.48
C SER A 27 -1.59 -5.78 8.56
N GLY A 28 -1.80 -5.32 7.34
CA GLY A 28 -0.76 -5.25 6.31
C GLY A 28 -0.56 -6.56 5.57
N GLY A 29 0.47 -6.59 4.75
CA GLY A 29 0.77 -7.73 3.89
C GLY A 29 1.63 -7.33 2.71
N ARG A 30 2.18 -8.33 2.04
CA ARG A 30 2.93 -8.18 0.79
C ARG A 30 2.58 -9.34 -0.12
N SER A 31 2.57 -9.10 -1.42
CA SER A 31 2.49 -10.17 -2.42
C SER A 31 3.58 -11.23 -2.17
N PRO A 32 3.26 -12.54 -2.24
CA PRO A 32 4.26 -13.59 -2.06
C PRO A 32 5.39 -13.53 -3.11
N ARG A 33 5.04 -13.12 -4.34
CA ARG A 33 5.94 -12.87 -5.47
C ARG A 33 5.32 -11.80 -6.38
N ALA A 34 6.13 -11.24 -7.28
CA ALA A 34 5.60 -10.39 -8.34
C ALA A 34 4.66 -11.18 -9.25
N ASN A 35 3.58 -10.55 -9.70
CA ASN A 35 2.58 -11.16 -10.56
C ASN A 35 1.90 -10.10 -11.44
N THR A 36 1.17 -10.54 -12.46
CA THR A 36 0.53 -9.65 -13.43
C THR A 36 -0.88 -9.21 -13.02
N GLU A 37 -1.51 -9.91 -12.08
CA GLU A 37 -2.88 -9.63 -11.60
C GLU A 37 -2.96 -8.30 -10.85
N GLU A 38 -1.86 -7.85 -10.26
CA GLU A 38 -1.81 -6.61 -9.48
C GLU A 38 -1.62 -5.34 -10.31
N LEU A 39 -1.26 -5.45 -11.61
CA LEU A 39 -0.95 -4.31 -12.47
C LEU A 39 -2.10 -3.29 -12.60
N PRO A 40 -3.37 -3.68 -12.81
CA PRO A 40 -4.47 -2.73 -12.90
C PRO A 40 -4.68 -1.91 -11.61
N TYR A 41 -4.43 -2.52 -10.45
CA TYR A 41 -4.54 -1.81 -9.17
C TYR A 41 -3.43 -0.79 -8.98
N ALA A 42 -2.20 -1.10 -9.42
CA ALA A 42 -1.07 -0.18 -9.35
C ALA A 42 -1.29 1.07 -10.23
N ASP A 43 -1.78 0.91 -11.46
CA ASP A 43 -2.08 2.03 -12.37
C ASP A 43 -3.24 2.90 -11.84
N ALA A 44 -4.31 2.27 -11.34
CA ALA A 44 -5.41 2.99 -10.73
C ALA A 44 -4.97 3.80 -9.49
N TRP A 45 -4.14 3.22 -8.62
CA TRP A 45 -3.57 3.93 -7.47
C TRP A 45 -2.74 5.14 -7.90
N ALA A 46 -1.86 4.98 -8.90
CA ALA A 46 -1.00 6.06 -9.38
C ALA A 46 -1.82 7.24 -9.90
N ARG A 47 -2.88 6.99 -10.67
CA ARG A 47 -3.77 8.04 -11.18
C ARG A 47 -4.54 8.73 -10.04
N ASN A 48 -5.09 7.95 -9.11
CA ASN A 48 -5.90 8.48 -8.03
C ASN A 48 -5.08 9.32 -7.05
N ILE A 49 -3.88 8.86 -6.64
CA ILE A 49 -3.08 9.62 -5.68
C ILE A 49 -2.61 10.95 -6.26
N TRP A 50 -2.31 11.01 -7.56
CA TRP A 50 -2.01 12.27 -8.24
C TRP A 50 -3.22 13.21 -8.27
N ALA A 51 -4.40 12.70 -8.60
CA ALA A 51 -5.63 13.49 -8.57
C ALA A 51 -5.93 14.03 -7.16
N ASP A 52 -5.81 13.18 -6.13
CA ASP A 52 -6.11 13.57 -4.74
C ASP A 52 -5.11 14.59 -4.17
N THR A 53 -3.86 14.59 -4.66
CA THR A 53 -2.78 15.41 -4.08
C THR A 53 -2.48 16.69 -4.86
N LEU A 54 -2.73 16.71 -6.17
CA LEU A 54 -2.26 17.78 -7.06
C LEU A 54 -3.33 18.41 -7.96
N ALA A 55 -4.53 17.82 -8.09
CA ALA A 55 -5.58 18.33 -8.99
C ALA A 55 -6.50 19.38 -8.34
#